data_AF-A0A078ME15-F1
#
_entry.id   AF-A0A078ME15-F1
#
_cell.length_a   1.000
_cell.length_b   1.000
_cell.length_c   1.000
_cell.angle_alpha   90.00
_cell.angle_beta   90.00
_cell.angle_gamma   90.00
#
_symmetry.space_group_name_H-M   'P 1'
#
loop_
_entity.id
_entity.type
_entity.pdbx_description
1 polymer ?
#
loop_
_entity_poly.entity_id
_entity_poly.type
_entity_poly.pdbx_seq_one_letter_code
_entity_poly.pdbx_strand_id
1 'polypeptide(L)'
;MVMMMLVFIWGFSEAVWFFIIPDVILSLHALRTKKFKYVLYANLICVTGAAAGGVYVFIWSSLDAGRAEAFMTGIPAVHDYMIEHVHRAMTDSILTALITGPLFGVPYKLFAAAAPEYTGIVLFLLFTVPARLLRFIAVSTVAFVLSSYVFTTLSGRLKIIIWCCVWITVYFIYFSIHSPF
;
A
#
# COMPACT_ATOMS: atom_id res chain seq x y z
N MET A 1 19.12 10.33 -3.66
CA MET A 1 18.63 9.65 -4.87
C MET A 1 18.33 8.18 -4.62
N VAL A 2 19.26 7.38 -4.07
CA VAL A 2 19.06 5.94 -3.84
C VAL A 2 17.78 5.60 -3.06
N MET A 3 17.52 6.26 -1.92
CA MET A 3 16.29 6.03 -1.13
C MET A 3 15.01 6.32 -1.93
N MET A 4 15.01 7.35 -2.77
CA MET A 4 13.82 7.71 -3.56
C MET A 4 13.53 6.68 -4.65
N MET A 5 14.59 6.15 -5.27
CA MET A 5 14.47 5.04 -6.21
C MET A 5 13.94 3.78 -5.52
N LEU A 6 14.43 3.46 -4.31
CA LEU A 6 13.91 2.33 -3.53
C LEU A 6 12.43 2.48 -3.21
N VAL A 7 12.01 3.66 -2.76
CA VAL A 7 10.60 3.94 -2.43
C VAL A 7 9.71 3.87 -3.67
N PHE A 8 10.18 4.36 -4.83
CA PHE A 8 9.47 4.20 -6.10
C PHE A 8 9.31 2.72 -6.49
N ILE A 9 10.41 1.97 -6.51
CA ILE A 9 10.41 0.55 -6.87
C ILE A 9 9.53 -0.25 -5.91
N TRP A 10 9.55 0.09 -4.62
CA TRP A 10 8.71 -0.55 -3.62
C TRP A 10 7.22 -0.27 -3.86
N GLY A 11 6.85 0.99 -4.11
CA GLY A 11 5.47 1.37 -4.45
C GLY A 11 4.97 0.64 -5.71
N PHE A 12 5.79 0.59 -6.76
CA PHE A 12 5.47 -0.16 -7.98
C PHE A 12 5.32 -1.66 -7.70
N SER A 13 6.29 -2.25 -6.99
CA SER A 13 6.32 -3.69 -6.74
C SER A 13 5.14 -4.12 -5.89
N GLU A 14 4.75 -3.36 -4.86
CA GLU A 14 3.58 -3.69 -4.04
C GLU A 14 2.28 -3.62 -4.84
N ALA A 15 2.15 -2.63 -5.72
CA ALA A 15 0.99 -2.52 -6.58
C ALA A 15 0.86 -3.68 -7.58
N VAL A 16 1.96 -4.37 -7.92
CA VAL A 16 1.97 -5.48 -8.89
C VAL A 16 1.99 -6.86 -8.22
N TRP A 17 2.99 -7.16 -7.39
CA TRP A 17 3.24 -8.53 -6.90
C TRP A 17 3.67 -8.61 -5.43
N PHE A 18 4.34 -7.59 -4.91
CA PHE A 18 4.94 -7.62 -3.58
C PHE A 18 3.88 -7.49 -2.48
N PHE A 19 4.01 -8.25 -1.39
CA PHE A 19 3.04 -8.28 -0.30
C PHE A 19 3.37 -7.30 0.84
N ILE A 20 4.61 -6.78 0.88
CA ILE A 20 5.03 -5.85 1.93
C ILE A 20 4.67 -4.42 1.52
N ILE A 21 3.83 -3.78 2.34
CA ILE A 21 3.28 -2.45 2.08
C ILE A 21 4.38 -1.36 2.13
N PRO A 22 4.32 -0.32 1.26
CA PRO A 22 5.33 0.73 1.25
C PRO A 22 5.44 1.54 2.53
N ASP A 23 4.41 1.52 3.38
CA ASP A 23 4.40 2.12 4.71
C ASP A 23 5.63 1.72 5.55
N VAL A 24 6.18 0.51 5.35
CA VAL A 24 7.39 0.00 6.01
C VAL A 24 8.60 0.87 5.66
N ILE A 25 8.92 1.01 4.37
CA ILE A 25 10.08 1.80 3.94
C ILE A 25 9.87 3.30 4.17
N LEU A 26 8.63 3.79 4.02
CA LEU A 26 8.27 5.19 4.25
C LEU A 26 8.42 5.59 5.73
N SER A 27 7.93 4.76 6.64
CA SER A 27 8.11 4.98 8.09
C SER A 27 9.59 4.89 8.49
N LEU A 28 10.35 3.94 7.94
CA LEU A 28 11.80 3.87 8.19
C LEU A 28 12.53 5.12 7.70
N HIS A 29 12.17 5.63 6.52
CA HIS A 29 12.73 6.87 5.99
C HIS A 29 12.37 8.07 6.88
N ALA A 30 11.13 8.13 7.37
CA ALA A 30 10.65 9.16 8.28
C ALA A 30 11.42 9.16 9.62
N LEU A 31 11.76 7.99 10.17
CA LEU A 31 12.53 7.88 11.41
C LEU A 31 13.96 8.44 11.29
N ARG A 32 14.59 8.29 10.12
CA ARG A 32 15.99 8.69 9.86
C ARG A 32 16.14 10.14 9.39
N THR A 33 15.04 10.77 9.03
CA THR A 33 15.04 12.07 8.39
C THR A 33 14.76 13.16 9.41
N LYS A 34 15.49 14.28 9.34
CA LYS A 34 15.31 15.42 10.26
C LYS A 34 14.29 16.47 9.76
N LYS A 35 13.96 16.48 8.46
CA LYS A 35 13.09 17.49 7.85
C LYS A 35 11.85 16.83 7.25
N PHE A 36 10.67 17.26 7.68
CA PHE A 36 9.39 16.74 7.22
C PHE A 36 9.20 16.80 5.69
N LYS A 37 9.78 17.82 5.03
CA LYS A 37 9.71 17.96 3.56
C LYS A 37 10.20 16.71 2.79
N TYR A 38 11.22 16.02 3.30
CA TYR A 38 11.73 14.81 2.62
C TYR A 38 10.81 13.60 2.83
N VAL A 39 10.05 13.59 3.93
CA VAL A 39 8.98 12.61 4.14
C VAL A 39 7.90 12.81 3.07
N LEU A 40 7.44 14.05 2.86
CA LEU A 40 6.46 14.34 1.82
C LEU A 40 6.97 13.96 0.42
N TYR A 41 8.22 14.30 0.07
CA TYR A 41 8.80 13.90 -1.22
C TYR A 41 8.86 12.38 -1.40
N ALA A 42 9.21 11.62 -0.35
CA ALA A 42 9.22 10.16 -0.42
C ALA A 42 7.81 9.60 -0.66
N ASN A 43 6.78 10.14 0.02
CA ASN A 43 5.39 9.72 -0.20
C ASN A 43 4.91 10.01 -1.63
N LEU A 44 5.24 11.19 -2.18
CA LEU A 44 4.91 11.56 -3.56
C LEU A 44 5.59 10.63 -4.58
N ILE A 45 6.85 10.27 -4.34
CA ILE A 45 7.58 9.33 -5.22
C ILE A 45 7.05 7.90 -5.07
N CYS A 46 6.64 7.51 -3.86
CA CYS A 46 6.02 6.21 -3.62
C CYS A 46 4.70 6.07 -4.36
N VAL A 47 3.85 7.10 -4.28
CA VAL A 47 2.52 7.05 -4.89
C VAL A 47 2.60 7.06 -6.41
N THR A 48 3.59 7.72 -7.02
CA THR A 48 3.79 7.64 -8.48
C THR A 48 4.22 6.24 -8.92
N GLY A 49 5.11 5.59 -8.17
CA GLY A 49 5.46 4.18 -8.40
C GLY A 49 4.25 3.25 -8.26
N ALA A 50 3.47 3.45 -7.20
CA ALA A 50 2.28 2.66 -6.92
C ALA A 50 1.14 2.88 -7.93
N ALA A 51 0.99 4.12 -8.44
CA ALA A 51 0.08 4.45 -9.53
C ALA A 51 0.50 3.77 -10.82
N ALA A 52 1.78 3.82 -11.19
CA ALA A 52 2.31 3.14 -12.37
C ALA A 52 2.10 1.61 -12.30
N GLY A 53 2.32 1.00 -11.14
CA GLY A 53 2.04 -0.43 -10.93
C GLY A 53 0.54 -0.75 -11.01
N GLY A 54 -0.32 0.12 -10.47
CA GLY A 54 -1.77 -0.03 -10.61
C GLY A 54 -2.26 0.09 -12.05
N VAL A 55 -1.71 1.03 -12.82
CA VAL A 55 -1.99 1.17 -14.26
C VAL A 55 -1.56 -0.10 -15.00
N TYR A 56 -0.39 -0.66 -14.68
CA TYR A 56 0.07 -1.91 -15.26
C TYR A 56 -0.92 -3.06 -15.00
N VAL A 57 -1.35 -3.24 -13.75
CA VAL A 57 -2.34 -4.28 -13.39
C VAL A 57 -3.69 -4.03 -14.06
N PHE A 58 -4.14 -2.77 -14.11
CA PHE A 58 -5.39 -2.38 -14.78
C PHE A 58 -5.36 -2.77 -16.26
N ILE A 59 -4.30 -2.39 -16.98
CA ILE A 59 -4.14 -2.71 -18.40
C ILE A 59 -4.07 -4.23 -18.58
N TRP A 60 -3.28 -4.92 -17.77
CA TRP A 60 -3.16 -6.37 -17.86
C TRP A 60 -4.50 -7.08 -17.65
N SER A 61 -5.26 -6.69 -16.62
CA SER A 61 -6.57 -7.26 -16.34
C SER A 61 -7.61 -6.92 -17.41
N SER A 62 -7.51 -5.74 -18.04
CA SER A 62 -8.39 -5.38 -19.17
C SER A 62 -8.19 -6.27 -20.41
N LEU A 63 -7.04 -6.92 -20.53
CA LEU A 63 -6.73 -7.87 -21.61
C LEU A 63 -7.11 -9.31 -21.25
N ASP A 64 -6.89 -9.71 -20.00
CA ASP A 64 -7.13 -11.08 -19.52
C ASP A 64 -7.36 -11.11 -18.00
N ALA A 65 -8.60 -10.82 -17.58
CA ALA A 65 -8.98 -10.75 -16.17
C ALA A 65 -8.74 -12.08 -15.44
N GLY A 66 -9.07 -13.22 -16.08
CA GLY A 66 -8.91 -14.55 -15.49
C GLY A 66 -7.45 -14.89 -15.17
N ARG A 67 -6.50 -14.54 -16.05
CA ARG A 67 -5.07 -14.72 -15.75
C ARG A 67 -4.55 -13.74 -14.70
N ALA A 68 -5.05 -12.51 -14.69
CA ALA A 68 -4.67 -11.54 -13.67
C ALA A 68 -5.11 -12.01 -12.28
N GLU A 69 -6.34 -12.47 -12.11
CA GLU A 69 -6.84 -13.01 -10.85
C GLU A 69 -6.10 -14.29 -10.41
N ALA A 70 -5.88 -15.23 -11.33
CA ALA A 70 -5.11 -16.44 -11.04
C ALA A 70 -3.67 -16.14 -10.62
N PHE A 71 -3.07 -15.06 -11.14
CA PHE A 71 -1.78 -14.60 -10.64
C PHE A 71 -1.89 -14.01 -9.23
N MET A 72 -2.94 -13.24 -8.94
CA MET A 72 -3.15 -12.61 -7.64
C MET A 72 -3.36 -13.63 -6.53
N THR A 73 -4.08 -14.72 -6.77
CA THR A 73 -4.29 -15.80 -5.78
C THR A 73 -2.98 -16.55 -5.43
N GLY A 74 -1.98 -16.51 -6.32
CA GLY A 74 -0.64 -17.05 -6.04
C GLY A 74 0.21 -16.13 -5.16
N ILE A 75 -0.21 -14.90 -4.89
CA ILE A 75 0.54 -13.94 -4.07
C ILE A 75 0.29 -14.23 -2.58
N PRO A 76 1.34 -14.35 -1.75
CA PRO A 76 1.17 -14.46 -0.30
C PRO A 76 0.31 -13.31 0.24
N ALA A 77 -0.54 -13.59 1.23
CA ALA A 77 -1.48 -12.63 1.83
C ALA A 77 -2.70 -12.23 0.99
N VAL A 78 -2.91 -12.82 -0.19
CA VAL A 78 -4.15 -12.74 -0.98
C VAL A 78 -4.95 -14.02 -0.80
N HIS A 79 -6.26 -13.89 -0.60
CA HIS A 79 -7.18 -15.02 -0.41
C HIS A 79 -8.42 -14.84 -1.28
N ASP A 80 -9.05 -15.95 -1.68
CA ASP A 80 -10.19 -15.94 -2.61
C ASP A 80 -11.37 -15.07 -2.12
N TYR A 81 -11.64 -15.09 -0.81
CA TYR A 81 -12.70 -14.27 -0.23
C TYR A 81 -12.44 -12.76 -0.37
N MET A 82 -11.18 -12.33 -0.50
CA MET A 82 -10.86 -10.92 -0.74
C MET A 82 -11.24 -10.51 -2.15
N ILE A 83 -11.02 -11.38 -3.13
CA ILE A 83 -11.41 -11.15 -4.52
C ILE A 83 -12.93 -11.01 -4.57
N GLU A 84 -13.64 -11.97 -3.99
CA GLU A 84 -15.11 -11.92 -3.91
C GLU A 84 -15.61 -10.65 -3.21
N HIS A 85 -14.98 -10.25 -2.09
CA HIS A 85 -15.29 -9.01 -1.41
C HIS A 85 -15.08 -7.77 -2.29
N VAL A 86 -14.00 -7.72 -3.08
CA VAL A 86 -13.73 -6.62 -4.00
C VAL A 86 -14.82 -6.53 -5.07
N HIS A 87 -15.21 -7.64 -5.70
CA HIS A 87 -16.28 -7.63 -6.70
C HIS A 87 -17.62 -7.18 -6.10
N ARG A 88 -17.98 -7.68 -4.90
CA ARG A 88 -19.19 -7.24 -4.19
C ARG A 88 -19.14 -5.73 -3.90
N ALA A 89 -18.05 -5.23 -3.32
CA ALA A 89 -17.89 -3.82 -2.98
C ALA A 89 -17.94 -2.91 -4.22
N MET A 90 -17.28 -3.32 -5.32
CA MET A 90 -17.29 -2.58 -6.58
C MET A 90 -18.67 -2.58 -7.26
N THR A 91 -19.44 -3.66 -7.10
CA THR A 91 -20.82 -3.77 -7.60
C THR A 91 -21.77 -2.88 -6.80
N ASP A 92 -21.64 -2.86 -5.47
CA ASP A 92 -22.51 -2.06 -4.60
C ASP A 92 -22.25 -0.55 -4.77
N SER A 93 -20.97 -0.14 -4.71
CA SER A 93 -20.59 1.26 -4.88
C SER A 93 -19.12 1.40 -5.25
N ILE A 94 -18.85 1.58 -6.54
CA ILE A 94 -17.49 1.79 -7.10
C ILE A 94 -16.70 2.85 -6.30
N LEU A 95 -17.32 4.01 -6.04
CA LEU A 95 -16.63 5.11 -5.34
C LEU A 95 -16.27 4.74 -3.91
N THR A 96 -17.20 4.12 -3.18
CA THR A 96 -16.99 3.72 -1.79
C THR A 96 -15.93 2.63 -1.71
N ALA A 97 -15.95 1.67 -2.63
CA ALA A 97 -14.98 0.59 -2.71
C ALA A 97 -13.55 1.12 -2.95
N LEU A 98 -13.38 2.04 -3.91
CA LEU A 98 -12.06 2.60 -4.23
C LEU A 98 -11.48 3.48 -3.11
N ILE A 99 -12.33 4.14 -2.30
CA ILE A 99 -11.88 4.98 -1.18
C ILE A 99 -11.62 4.14 0.07
N THR A 100 -12.48 3.17 0.37
CA THR A 100 -12.41 2.40 1.62
C THR A 100 -11.57 1.13 1.51
N GLY A 101 -11.25 0.66 0.31
CA GLY A 101 -10.37 -0.49 0.07
C GLY A 101 -9.09 -0.50 0.91
N PRO A 102 -8.31 0.60 0.96
CA PRO A 102 -7.10 0.68 1.79
C PRO A 102 -7.33 0.56 3.31
N LEU A 103 -8.56 0.76 3.79
CA LEU A 103 -8.92 0.72 5.21
C LEU A 103 -9.28 -0.69 5.68
N PHE A 104 -9.88 -1.51 4.80
CA PHE A 104 -10.33 -2.87 5.13
C PHE A 104 -9.23 -3.93 5.03
N GLY A 105 -7.97 -3.53 4.86
CA GLY A 105 -6.84 -4.46 4.77
C GLY A 105 -6.77 -5.22 3.44
N VAL A 106 -7.65 -4.90 2.48
CA VAL A 106 -7.65 -5.52 1.16
C VAL A 106 -6.55 -4.92 0.29
N PRO A 107 -5.69 -5.75 -0.34
CA PRO A 107 -4.62 -5.26 -1.19
C PRO A 107 -5.13 -4.44 -2.38
N TYR A 108 -4.53 -3.27 -2.60
CA TYR A 108 -4.88 -2.37 -3.71
C TYR A 108 -4.87 -3.05 -5.08
N LYS A 109 -3.96 -4.01 -5.29
CA LYS A 109 -3.81 -4.73 -6.55
C LYS A 109 -5.09 -5.47 -6.97
N LEU A 110 -5.90 -5.91 -6.00
CA LEU A 110 -7.18 -6.57 -6.28
C LEU A 110 -8.20 -5.57 -6.83
N PHE A 111 -8.26 -4.36 -6.27
CA PHE A 111 -9.06 -3.27 -6.85
C PHE A 111 -8.56 -2.87 -8.22
N ALA A 112 -7.24 -2.84 -8.44
CA ALA A 112 -6.66 -2.54 -9.76
C ALA A 112 -7.01 -3.62 -10.79
N ALA A 113 -7.05 -4.89 -10.40
CA ALA A 113 -7.41 -6.01 -11.25
C ALA A 113 -8.92 -6.01 -11.57
N ALA A 114 -9.78 -5.75 -10.59
CA ALA A 114 -11.24 -5.71 -10.82
C ALA A 114 -11.70 -4.43 -11.53
N ALA A 115 -11.00 -3.31 -11.37
CA ALA A 115 -11.43 -2.00 -11.85
C ALA A 115 -11.83 -1.92 -13.34
N PRO A 116 -11.15 -2.57 -14.31
CA PRO A 116 -11.55 -2.53 -15.72
C PRO A 116 -12.98 -2.98 -16.00
N GLU A 117 -13.55 -3.87 -15.18
CA GLU A 117 -14.91 -4.37 -15.35
C GLU A 117 -15.98 -3.37 -14.90
N TYR A 118 -15.63 -2.48 -13.96
CA TYR A 118 -16.58 -1.59 -13.30
C TYR A 118 -16.36 -0.12 -13.63
N THR A 119 -15.15 0.28 -14.03
CA THR A 119 -14.77 1.68 -14.18
C THR A 119 -13.64 1.92 -15.18
N GLY A 120 -13.49 3.18 -15.60
CA GLY A 120 -12.36 3.61 -16.42
C GLY A 120 -11.11 3.92 -15.59
N ILE A 121 -9.95 3.83 -16.24
CA ILE A 121 -8.64 4.08 -15.62
C ILE A 121 -8.54 5.48 -14.97
N VAL A 122 -9.19 6.49 -15.55
CA VAL A 122 -9.18 7.86 -15.04
C VAL A 122 -9.86 7.94 -13.68
N LEU A 123 -11.07 7.37 -13.57
CA LEU A 123 -11.83 7.38 -12.31
C LEU A 123 -11.11 6.53 -11.25
N PHE A 124 -10.59 5.37 -11.65
CA PHE A 124 -9.78 4.52 -10.79
C PHE A 124 -8.60 5.27 -10.16
N LEU A 125 -7.78 5.95 -10.98
CA LEU A 125 -6.64 6.71 -10.48
C LEU A 125 -7.06 7.92 -9.64
N LEU A 126 -8.14 8.61 -10.04
CA LEU A 126 -8.63 9.79 -9.34
C LEU A 126 -8.99 9.51 -7.89
N PHE A 127 -9.55 8.35 -7.59
CA PHE A 127 -9.93 7.98 -6.22
C PHE A 127 -8.82 7.25 -5.47
N THR A 128 -8.10 6.36 -6.14
CA THR A 128 -7.12 5.51 -5.45
C THR A 128 -5.80 6.22 -5.16
N VAL A 129 -5.34 7.13 -6.03
CA VAL A 129 -4.09 7.87 -5.82
C VAL A 129 -4.18 8.77 -4.58
N PRO A 130 -5.23 9.61 -4.40
CA PRO A 130 -5.39 10.40 -3.18
C PRO A 130 -5.58 9.54 -1.93
N ALA A 131 -6.38 8.46 -2.01
CA ALA A 131 -6.60 7.56 -0.87
C ALA A 131 -5.29 6.92 -0.39
N ARG A 132 -4.44 6.47 -1.32
CA ARG A 132 -3.11 5.92 -1.00
C ARG A 132 -2.16 6.98 -0.47
N LEU A 133 -2.12 8.16 -1.10
CA LEU A 133 -1.28 9.26 -0.63
C LEU A 133 -1.64 9.67 0.79
N LEU A 134 -2.94 9.74 1.11
CA LEU A 134 -3.42 10.05 2.47
C LEU A 134 -2.91 9.02 3.47
N ARG A 135 -3.03 7.72 3.17
CA ARG A 135 -2.52 6.64 4.01
C ARG A 135 -1.00 6.75 4.23
N PHE A 136 -0.24 6.91 3.14
CA PHE A 136 1.21 7.02 3.18
C PHE A 136 1.67 8.22 4.02
N ILE A 137 1.05 9.40 3.81
CA ILE A 137 1.33 10.60 4.59
C ILE A 137 0.95 10.39 6.06
N ALA A 138 -0.20 9.79 6.37
CA ALA A 138 -0.63 9.56 7.74
C ALA A 138 0.38 8.70 8.50
N VAL A 139 0.74 7.53 7.97
CA VAL A 139 1.67 6.59 8.63
C VAL A 139 3.07 7.20 8.76
N SER A 140 3.59 7.82 7.70
CA SER A 140 4.92 8.42 7.72
C SER A 140 5.00 9.67 8.61
N THR A 141 3.92 10.43 8.74
CA THR A 141 3.83 11.59 9.66
C THR A 141 3.83 11.12 11.10
N VAL A 142 3.04 10.09 11.45
CA VAL A 142 3.06 9.49 12.79
C VAL A 142 4.47 9.01 13.14
N ALA A 143 5.13 8.28 12.22
CA ALA A 143 6.51 7.83 12.43
C ALA A 143 7.48 9.01 12.62
N PHE A 144 7.37 10.07 11.81
CA PHE A 144 8.21 11.27 11.93
C PHE A 144 8.00 11.98 13.27
N VAL A 145 6.76 12.19 13.68
CA VAL A 145 6.41 12.88 14.93
C VAL A 145 6.89 12.08 16.14
N LEU A 146 6.64 10.77 16.16
CA LEU A 146 7.14 9.89 17.22
C LEU A 146 8.67 9.93 17.30
N SER A 147 9.37 9.90 16.17
CA SER A 147 10.84 9.97 16.16
C SER A 147 11.35 11.33 16.66
N SER A 148 10.71 12.42 16.25
CA SER A 148 11.26 13.78 16.38
C SER A 148 10.82 14.49 17.67
N TYR A 149 9.71 14.08 18.29
CA TYR A 149 9.17 14.74 19.48
C TYR A 149 9.04 13.80 20.69
N VAL A 150 8.65 12.54 20.49
CA VAL A 150 8.42 11.59 21.59
C VAL A 150 9.69 10.83 21.96
N PHE A 151 10.41 10.33 20.96
CA PHE A 151 11.61 9.51 21.15
C PHE A 151 12.90 10.30 20.96
N THR A 152 12.92 11.58 21.31
CA THR A 152 14.10 12.46 21.12
C THR A 152 15.33 11.98 21.87
N THR A 153 15.14 11.35 23.03
CA THR A 153 16.20 10.83 23.90
C THR A 153 16.67 9.42 23.53
N LEU A 154 15.93 8.70 22.68
CA LEU A 154 16.27 7.33 22.30
C LEU A 154 17.35 7.29 21.22
N SER A 155 18.28 6.34 21.36
CA SER A 155 19.28 6.07 20.33
C SER A 155 18.63 5.61 19.02
N GLY A 156 19.26 5.94 17.89
CA GLY A 156 18.73 5.55 16.57
C GLY A 156 18.54 4.04 16.41
N ARG A 157 19.35 3.22 17.08
CA ARG A 157 19.20 1.75 17.08
C ARG A 157 17.91 1.31 17.76
N LEU A 158 17.58 1.90 18.91
CA LEU A 158 16.36 1.56 19.64
C LEU A 158 15.10 1.97 18.87
N LYS A 159 15.12 3.12 18.18
CA LYS A 159 14.03 3.52 17.28
C LYS A 159 13.79 2.49 16.17
N ILE A 160 14.87 1.93 15.60
CA ILE A 160 14.78 0.89 14.57
C ILE A 160 14.23 -0.41 15.17
N ILE A 161 14.64 -0.79 16.39
CA ILE A 161 14.10 -1.98 17.08
C ILE A 161 12.60 -1.82 17.33
N ILE A 162 12.17 -0.69 17.88
CA ILE A 162 10.73 -0.40 18.10
C ILE A 162 9.97 -0.47 16.77
N TRP A 163 10.51 0.15 15.72
CA TRP A 163 9.94 0.09 14.38
C TRP A 163 9.83 -1.35 13.83
N CYS A 164 10.88 -2.16 14.00
CA CYS A 164 10.85 -3.58 13.62
C CYS A 164 9.75 -4.32 14.39
N CYS A 165 9.67 -4.13 15.71
CA CYS A 165 8.65 -4.77 16.56
C CYS A 165 7.24 -4.38 16.10
N VAL A 166 6.98 -3.09 15.84
CA VAL A 166 5.67 -2.61 15.37
C VAL A 166 5.28 -3.29 14.06
N TRP A 167 6.16 -3.33 13.07
CA TRP A 167 5.84 -3.95 11.78
C TRP A 167 5.71 -5.46 11.88
N ILE A 168 6.56 -6.14 12.66
CA ILE A 168 6.41 -7.58 12.92
C ILE A 168 5.05 -7.88 13.55
N THR A 169 4.63 -7.10 14.54
CA THR A 169 3.30 -7.25 15.16
C THR A 169 2.17 -7.01 14.17
N VAL A 170 2.27 -5.97 13.33
CA VAL A 170 1.26 -5.69 12.29
C VAL A 170 1.14 -6.85 11.30
N TYR A 171 2.24 -7.37 10.78
CA TYR A 171 2.20 -8.51 9.86
C TYR A 171 1.78 -9.79 10.56
N PHE A 172 2.21 -10.01 11.80
CA PHE A 172 1.77 -11.16 12.59
C PHE A 172 0.24 -11.15 12.74
N ILE A 173 -0.33 -10.03 13.19
CA ILE A 173 -1.80 -9.87 13.30
C ILE A 173 -2.48 -10.04 11.95
N TYR A 174 -1.95 -9.41 10.90
CA TYR A 174 -2.51 -9.51 9.55
C TYR A 174 -2.57 -10.97 9.09
N PHE A 175 -1.44 -11.69 9.16
CA PHE A 175 -1.39 -13.10 8.78
C PHE A 175 -2.21 -13.98 9.74
N SER A 176 -2.31 -13.68 11.03
CA SER A 176 -3.16 -14.45 11.95
C SER A 176 -4.66 -14.30 11.65
N ILE A 177 -5.12 -13.09 11.30
CA ILE A 177 -6.53 -12.85 10.94
C ILE A 177 -6.88 -13.48 9.59
N HIS A 178 -5.92 -13.46 8.66
CA HIS A 178 -6.12 -13.91 7.28
C HIS A 178 -5.63 -15.35 7.07
N SER A 179 -5.09 -16.03 8.10
CA SER A 179 -4.66 -17.41 8.00
C SER A 179 -5.89 -18.30 7.83
N PRO A 180 -5.85 -19.31 6.95
CA PRO A 180 -6.98 -20.22 6.68
C PRO A 180 -7.20 -21.26 7.80
N PHE A 181 -6.98 -20.91 9.08
CA PHE A 181 -7.33 -21.77 10.21
C PHE A 181 -8.78 -21.53 10.65
#